data_AF-A0A4S2UUW4-F1
#
_entry.id   AF-A0A4S2UUW4-F1
#
_cell.length_a   1.000
_cell.length_b   1.000
_cell.length_c   1.000
_cell.angle_alpha   90.00
_cell.angle_beta   90.00
_cell.angle_gamma   90.00
#
_symmetry.space_group_name_H-M   'P 1'
#
loop_
_entity.id
_entity.type
_entity.pdbx_description
1 polymer ?
#
loop_
_entity_poly.entity_id
_entity_poly.type
_entity_poly.pdbx_seq_one_letter_code
_entity_poly.pdbx_strand_id
1 'polypeptide(L)' 'MWAEKRDGSALQEFLKEIGCDGVDAVLVTRQVAGCSLGEAQEMFFTARCRVEALAVHNGLVQSLERSQSDV' A
#
# COMPACT_ATOMS: atom_id res chain seq x y z
N MET A 1 4.10 17.23 7.66
CA MET A 1 4.52 15.86 8.00
C MET A 1 3.31 14.95 7.83
N TRP A 2 3.31 14.01 6.87
CA TRP A 2 2.18 13.08 6.67
C TRP A 2 1.85 12.27 7.94
N ALA A 3 2.86 12.00 8.78
CA ALA A 3 2.75 11.31 10.06
C ALA A 3 1.93 12.09 11.11
N GLU A 4 1.98 13.42 11.10
CA GLU A 4 1.24 14.25 12.05
C GLU A 4 -0.24 14.40 11.67
N LYS A 5 -0.54 14.37 10.38
CA LYS A 5 -1.90 14.60 9.86
C LYS A 5 -2.64 13.31 9.47
N ARG A 6 -1.95 12.16 9.50
CA ARG A 6 -2.43 10.86 8.97
C ARG A 6 -3.04 11.00 7.57
N ASP A 7 -2.46 11.89 6.78
CA ASP A 7 -2.93 12.21 5.44
C ASP A 7 -2.41 11.16 4.46
N GLY A 8 -3.31 10.27 4.04
CA GLY A 8 -3.01 9.17 3.13
C GLY A 8 -2.56 9.65 1.74
N SER A 9 -3.07 10.78 1.26
CA SER A 9 -2.69 11.33 -0.04
C SER A 9 -1.29 11.94 -0.01
N ALA A 10 -0.96 12.67 1.07
CA ALA A 10 0.38 13.21 1.27
C ALA A 10 1.44 12.10 1.51
N LEU A 11 1.06 11.00 2.17
CA LEU A 11 1.91 9.81 2.28
C LEU A 11 2.16 9.18 0.90
N GLN A 12 1.13 9.10 0.06
CA GLN A 12 1.24 8.48 -1.26
C GLN A 12 2.05 9.32 -2.26
N GLU A 13 2.01 10.65 -2.15
CA GLU A 13 2.91 11.54 -2.89
C GLU A 13 4.35 11.46 -2.39
N PHE A 14 4.56 11.46 -1.07
CA PHE A 14 5.89 11.26 -0.48
C PHE A 14 6.53 9.92 -0.89
N LEU A 15 5.76 8.83 -0.87
CA LEU A 15 6.23 7.52 -1.31
C LEU A 15 6.60 7.51 -2.80
N LYS A 16 5.90 8.25 -3.65
CA LYS A 16 6.28 8.44 -5.06
C LYS A 16 7.57 9.24 -5.20
N GLU A 17 7.75 10.30 -4.42
CA GLU A 17 8.95 11.14 -4.47
C GLU A 17 10.23 10.39 -4.07
N ILE A 18 10.13 9.38 -3.21
CA ILE A 18 11.28 8.59 -2.76
C ILE A 18 11.47 7.26 -3.51
N GLY A 19 10.74 7.02 -4.61
CA GLY A 19 10.83 5.77 -5.38
C GLY A 19 10.31 4.55 -4.61
N CYS A 20 9.28 4.75 -3.81
CA CYS A 20 8.57 3.70 -3.10
C CYS A 20 7.16 3.57 -3.70
N ASP A 21 7.10 3.53 -5.04
CA ASP A 21 5.90 3.12 -5.74
C ASP A 21 5.73 1.59 -5.62
N GLY A 22 4.51 1.08 -5.83
CA GLY A 22 4.28 -0.36 -5.78
C GLY A 22 5.08 -1.15 -6.82
N VAL A 23 5.71 -0.48 -7.79
CA VAL A 23 6.46 -1.07 -8.90
C VAL A 23 7.91 -1.30 -8.49
N ASP A 24 8.58 -0.32 -7.92
CA ASP A 24 9.94 -0.38 -7.37
C ASP A 24 10.06 -1.48 -6.32
N ALA A 25 9.05 -1.61 -5.46
CA ALA A 25 9.01 -2.67 -4.46
C ALA A 25 8.83 -4.07 -5.08
N VAL A 26 8.09 -4.20 -6.17
CA VAL A 26 7.98 -5.45 -6.95
C VAL A 26 9.31 -5.74 -7.69
N LEU A 27 9.97 -4.72 -8.24
CA LEU A 27 11.27 -4.86 -8.90
C LEU A 27 12.38 -5.26 -7.93
N VAL A 28 12.41 -4.69 -6.72
CA VAL A 28 13.32 -5.09 -5.64
C VAL A 28 13.03 -6.54 -5.21
N THR A 29 11.76 -6.89 -5.02
CA THR A 29 11.35 -8.27 -4.70
C THR A 29 11.84 -9.25 -5.76
N ARG A 30 11.67 -8.90 -7.04
CA ARG A 30 12.18 -9.70 -8.17
C ARG A 30 13.69 -9.85 -8.13
N GLN A 31 14.43 -8.76 -7.91
CA GLN A 31 15.88 -8.78 -7.87
C GLN A 31 16.42 -9.62 -6.71
N VAL A 32 15.81 -9.53 -5.53
CA VAL A 32 16.21 -10.28 -4.33
C VAL A 32 15.85 -11.76 -4.44
N ALA A 33 14.66 -12.09 -4.95
CA ALA A 33 14.18 -13.47 -5.05
C ALA A 33 14.68 -14.20 -6.31
N GLY A 34 15.20 -13.48 -7.31
CA GLY A 34 15.68 -14.07 -8.56
C GLY A 34 14.59 -14.70 -9.43
N CYS A 35 13.34 -14.24 -9.29
CA CYS A 35 12.17 -14.83 -9.95
C CYS A 35 11.67 -14.00 -11.15
N SER A 36 10.60 -14.46 -11.79
CA SER A 36 9.91 -13.68 -12.82
C SER A 36 9.16 -12.47 -12.21
N LEU A 37 8.77 -11.53 -13.08
CA LEU A 37 8.01 -10.35 -12.66
C LEU A 37 6.62 -10.72 -12.08
N GLY A 38 5.96 -11.73 -12.65
CA GLY A 38 4.66 -12.20 -12.16
C GLY A 38 4.76 -12.81 -10.77
N GLU A 39 5.76 -13.65 -10.54
CA GLU A 39 6.02 -14.24 -9.22
C GLU A 39 6.41 -13.18 -8.18
N ALA A 40 7.22 -12.19 -8.55
CA ALA A 40 7.58 -11.08 -7.66
C ALA A 40 6.35 -10.23 -7.29
N GLN A 41 5.47 -10.00 -8.26
CA GLN A 41 4.22 -9.28 -8.06
C GLN A 41 3.30 -10.04 -7.09
N GLU A 42 3.13 -11.35 -7.30
CA GLU A 42 2.34 -12.21 -6.43
C GLU A 42 2.90 -12.21 -5.00
N MET A 43 4.21 -12.44 -4.83
CA MET A 43 4.87 -12.42 -3.53
C MET A 43 4.71 -11.08 -2.81
N PHE A 44 4.87 -9.97 -3.54
CA PHE A 44 4.75 -8.64 -2.95
C PHE A 44 3.33 -8.30 -2.50
N PHE A 45 2.32 -8.60 -3.33
CA PHE A 45 0.93 -8.28 -2.99
C PHE A 45 0.32 -9.22 -1.96
N THR A 46 0.77 -10.47 -1.90
CA THR A 46 0.32 -11.47 -0.90
C THR A 46 1.15 -11.46 0.38
N ALA A 47 2.23 -10.67 0.44
CA ALA A 47 3.02 -10.51 1.64
C ALA A 47 2.11 -10.12 2.83
N ARG A 48 2.27 -10.84 3.94
CA ARG A 48 1.39 -10.71 5.11
C ARG A 48 1.26 -9.26 5.60
N CYS A 49 2.35 -8.51 5.63
CA CYS A 49 2.34 -7.09 6.01
C CYS A 49 1.43 -6.23 5.12
N ARG A 50 1.34 -6.56 3.83
CA ARG A 50 0.51 -5.84 2.86
C ARG A 50 -0.95 -6.26 2.93
N VAL A 51 -1.22 -7.54 3.17
CA VAL A 51 -2.58 -8.06 3.42
C VAL A 51 -3.18 -7.41 4.68
N GLU A 52 -2.42 -7.36 5.77
CA GLU A 52 -2.84 -6.72 7.02
C GLU A 52 -3.07 -5.21 6.84
N ALA A 53 -2.17 -4.51 6.16
CA ALA A 53 -2.33 -3.08 5.84
C ALA A 53 -3.58 -2.83 4.98
N LEU A 54 -3.84 -3.66 3.97
CA LEU A 54 -5.02 -3.56 3.12
C LEU A 54 -6.32 -3.80 3.90
N ALA A 55 -6.34 -4.78 4.81
CA ALA A 55 -7.51 -5.04 5.66
C ALA A 55 -7.84 -3.84 6.56
N VAL A 56 -6.82 -3.22 7.16
CA VAL A 56 -6.98 -2.00 7.95
C VAL A 56 -7.49 -0.84 7.10
N HIS A 57 -6.90 -0.62 5.91
CA HIS A 57 -7.33 0.42 4.99
C HIS A 57 -8.82 0.26 4.60
N ASN A 58 -9.22 -0.95 4.18
CA ASN A 58 -10.59 -1.23 3.79
C ASN A 58 -11.57 -1.04 4.96
N GLY A 59 -11.19 -1.46 6.17
CA GLY A 59 -11.99 -1.23 7.37
C GLY A 59 -12.24 0.26 7.62
N LEU A 60 -11.21 1.10 7.48
CA LEU A 60 -11.32 2.54 7.65
C LEU A 60 -12.21 3.19 6.58
N VAL A 61 -12.04 2.81 5.31
CA VAL A 61 -12.87 3.33 4.20
C VAL A 61 -14.34 2.98 4.42
N GLN A 62 -14.64 1.72 4.74
CA GLN A 62 -16.03 1.30 5.01
C GLN A 62 -16.64 2.01 6.22
N SER A 63 -15.87 2.28 7.27
CA SER A 63 -16.35 3.08 8.40
C SER A 63 -16.68 4.51 7.97
N LEU A 64 -15.81 5.13 7.17
CA LEU A 64 -16.01 6.49 6.67
C LEU A 64 -17.20 6.60 5.71
N GLU A 65 -17.44 5.60 4.86
CA GLU A 65 -18.58 5.53 3.95
C GLU A 65 -19.92 5.41 4.70
N ARG A 66 -19.97 4.57 5.75
CA ARG A 66 -21.16 4.45 6.60
C ARG A 66 -21.48 5.76 7.30
N SER A 67 -20.47 6.42 7.89
CA SER A 67 -20.66 7.70 8.56
C SER A 67 -21.12 8.83 7.63
N GLN A 68 -20.87 8.74 6.32
CA GLN A 68 -21.37 9.70 5.34
C GLN A 68 -22.78 9.38 4.83
N SER A 69 -23.24 8.14 4.99
CA SER A 69 -24.58 7.69 4.56
C SER A 69 -25.65 7.92 5.63
N ASP A 70 -25.25 8.19 6.88
CA ASP A 70 -26.12 8.48 8.03
C ASP A 70 -26.50 9.98 8.16
N VAL A 71 -26.33 10.77 7.09
CA VAL A 71 -26.65 12.22 7.01
C VAL A 71 -27.71 12.49 5.94
#